data_AF-A0AAD7DC58-F1
#
_entry.id   AF-A0AAD7DC58-F1
#
_cell.length_a   1.000
_cell.length_b   1.000
_cell.length_c   1.000
_cell.angle_alpha   90.00
_cell.angle_beta   90.00
_cell.angle_gamma   90.00
#
_symmetry.space_group_name_H-M   'P 1'
#
loop_
_entity.id
_entity.type
_entity.pdbx_description
1 polymer ?
#
loop_
_entity_poly.entity_id
_entity_poly.type
_entity_poly.pdbx_seq_one_letter_code
_entity_poly.pdbx_strand_id
1 'polypeptide(L)'
;MSESLQFLTLPPELILACLMHLSYMDLISCMKTRNRLLHNIIANSILIRYRLEQESASVEENPAGAGNSVIADRLADLRRREEDWLNFTPRSRHTLLIDFATTGVYDLASDIYLVGDAPDPNTSLSTAIKYIYTSPSVEAPQWHSVTAGKPIIDFGTALEEHDLIAMVTYTPHQGNPHLMSIDVLLLKFSTGHPHPLATHPTLHIQDVSLDVGRPGITIEIVGQNLAISLVYWNDEGRELDTLHIYNWNSGLPKMAPIDVNNTTGLVFLTMDTLVVPNSFEGSLDVYHIPTSESGGLPRFLHSFYLPLLTPDHTLISFRCRGEPNPRAGRIRPSRTKFLPRPDTALILFTFEVGSSADEVTAHMFVVDRAVFTHALAVCNRDIPGVGWAAWGPPCTRWFDAAALSPHYITTTCGMRLASIAHD
;
A
#
# COMPACT_ATOMS: atom_id res chain seq x y z
N MET A 1 -56.16 -5.82 6.80
CA MET A 1 -55.38 -6.22 5.61
C MET A 1 -54.29 -5.19 5.43
N SER A 2 -53.04 -5.58 5.67
CA SER A 2 -51.87 -4.73 5.39
C SER A 2 -51.64 -4.82 3.88
N GLU A 3 -51.87 -3.74 3.13
CA GLU A 3 -51.45 -3.67 1.73
C GLU A 3 -49.93 -3.77 1.69
N SER A 4 -49.40 -4.78 1.00
CA SER A 4 -47.97 -4.91 0.82
C SER A 4 -47.47 -3.76 -0.06
N LEU A 5 -46.64 -2.90 0.54
CA LEU A 5 -45.99 -1.81 -0.17
C LEU A 5 -45.17 -2.39 -1.34
N GLN A 6 -45.49 -2.01 -2.57
CA GLN A 6 -44.76 -2.46 -3.75
C GLN A 6 -43.60 -1.49 -4.03
N PHE A 7 -42.41 -2.00 -4.34
CA PHE A 7 -41.23 -1.16 -4.58
C PHE A 7 -41.45 -0.08 -5.64
N LEU A 8 -42.15 -0.41 -6.72
CA LEU A 8 -42.41 0.51 -7.83
C LEU A 8 -43.49 1.56 -7.54
N THR A 9 -44.18 1.46 -6.40
CA THR A 9 -45.14 2.49 -5.94
C THR A 9 -44.50 3.51 -5.02
N LEU A 10 -43.20 3.36 -4.70
CA LEU A 10 -42.45 4.35 -3.95
C LEU A 10 -42.24 5.64 -4.78
N PRO A 11 -42.15 6.81 -4.14
CA PRO A 11 -41.67 8.03 -4.79
C PRO A 11 -40.32 7.81 -5.49
N PRO A 12 -40.06 8.45 -6.66
CA PRO A 12 -38.83 8.29 -7.41
C PRO A 12 -37.55 8.53 -6.59
N GLU A 13 -37.60 9.44 -5.61
CA GLU A 13 -36.50 9.77 -4.71
C GLU A 13 -36.14 8.59 -3.79
N LEU A 14 -37.14 7.85 -3.30
CA LEU A 14 -36.92 6.65 -2.49
C LEU A 14 -36.45 5.48 -3.34
N ILE A 15 -36.98 5.33 -4.56
CA ILE A 15 -36.45 4.35 -5.52
C ILE A 15 -34.98 4.64 -5.82
N LEU A 16 -34.65 5.91 -6.11
CA LEU A 16 -33.26 6.35 -6.31
C LEU A 16 -32.39 6.03 -5.10
N ALA A 17 -32.84 6.34 -3.88
CA ALA A 17 -32.11 6.00 -2.66
C ALA A 17 -31.83 4.49 -2.54
N CYS A 18 -32.81 3.63 -2.84
CA CYS A 18 -32.60 2.18 -2.88
C CYS A 18 -31.60 1.76 -3.97
N LEU A 19 -31.72 2.31 -5.18
CA LEU A 19 -30.80 2.03 -6.29
C LEU A 19 -29.36 2.46 -5.95
N MET A 20 -29.18 3.51 -5.15
CA MET A 20 -27.87 3.96 -4.67
C MET A 20 -27.16 2.98 -3.72
N HIS A 21 -27.79 1.87 -3.34
CA HIS A 21 -27.14 0.78 -2.58
C HIS A 21 -26.80 -0.45 -3.44
N LEU A 22 -27.21 -0.47 -4.72
CA LEU A 22 -26.98 -1.58 -5.63
C LEU A 22 -25.58 -1.53 -6.24
N SER A 23 -25.01 -2.67 -6.60
CA SER A 23 -23.76 -2.73 -7.38
C SER A 23 -23.98 -2.24 -8.82
N TYR A 24 -22.90 -1.93 -9.54
CA TYR A 24 -22.96 -1.63 -10.97
C TYR A 24 -23.70 -2.73 -11.78
N MET A 25 -23.43 -4.00 -11.49
CA MET A 25 -24.04 -5.13 -12.19
C MET A 25 -25.54 -5.23 -11.90
N ASP A 26 -25.96 -4.92 -10.68
CA ASP A 26 -27.37 -4.89 -10.30
C ASP A 26 -28.10 -3.71 -10.94
N LEU A 27 -27.46 -2.53 -11.02
CA LEU A 27 -28.01 -1.38 -11.74
C LEU A 27 -28.22 -1.66 -13.22
N ILE A 28 -27.26 -2.33 -13.88
CA ILE A 28 -27.43 -2.81 -15.26
C ILE A 28 -28.61 -3.79 -15.34
N SER A 29 -28.72 -4.71 -14.38
CA SER A 29 -29.83 -5.68 -14.34
C SER A 29 -31.17 -4.98 -14.18
N CYS A 30 -31.26 -3.95 -13.34
CA CYS A 30 -32.45 -3.10 -13.22
C CYS A 30 -32.82 -2.43 -14.55
N MET A 31 -31.85 -1.90 -15.30
CA MET A 31 -32.10 -1.33 -16.63
C MET A 31 -32.61 -2.38 -17.64
N LYS A 32 -32.19 -3.64 -17.51
CA LYS A 32 -32.61 -4.76 -18.37
C LYS A 32 -34.01 -5.28 -18.09
N THR A 33 -34.63 -4.93 -16.97
CA THR A 33 -36.00 -5.36 -16.61
C THR A 33 -37.09 -4.83 -17.54
N ARG A 34 -36.76 -3.94 -18.49
CA ARG A 34 -37.70 -3.21 -19.37
C ARG A 34 -38.71 -2.34 -18.62
N ASN A 35 -38.45 -2.04 -17.35
CA ASN A 35 -39.25 -1.10 -16.58
C ASN A 35 -38.87 0.35 -16.93
N ARG A 36 -39.83 1.13 -17.47
CA ARG A 36 -39.60 2.51 -17.90
C ARG A 36 -39.25 3.46 -16.76
N LEU A 37 -39.84 3.27 -15.57
CA LEU A 37 -39.56 4.12 -14.40
C LEU A 37 -38.12 3.92 -13.93
N LEU A 38 -37.71 2.66 -13.72
CA LEU A 38 -36.34 2.34 -13.34
C LEU A 38 -35.33 2.80 -14.38
N HIS A 39 -35.60 2.55 -15.66
CA HIS A 39 -34.74 3.01 -16.74
C HIS A 39 -34.58 4.54 -16.72
N ASN A 40 -35.68 5.28 -16.55
CA ASN A 40 -35.66 6.74 -16.52
C ASN A 40 -34.87 7.27 -15.30
N ILE A 41 -35.13 6.74 -14.11
CA ILE A 41 -34.41 7.11 -12.88
C ILE A 41 -32.91 6.84 -13.04
N ILE A 42 -32.52 5.66 -13.52
CA ILE A 42 -31.11 5.27 -13.67
C ILE A 42 -30.43 6.11 -14.75
N ALA A 43 -31.04 6.25 -15.93
CA ALA A 43 -30.42 6.93 -17.07
C ALA A 43 -30.25 8.44 -16.86
N ASN A 44 -31.20 9.08 -16.17
CA ASN A 44 -31.24 10.54 -16.01
C ASN A 44 -30.74 11.03 -14.64
N SER A 45 -30.47 10.15 -13.69
CA SER A 45 -29.90 10.54 -12.41
C SER A 45 -28.41 10.87 -12.52
N ILE A 46 -28.09 12.15 -12.28
CA ILE A 46 -26.69 12.61 -12.19
C ILE A 46 -25.96 11.96 -11.01
N LEU A 47 -26.68 11.62 -9.94
CA LEU A 47 -26.13 10.98 -8.76
C LEU A 47 -25.71 9.54 -9.05
N ILE A 48 -26.54 8.78 -9.77
CA ILE A 48 -26.18 7.42 -10.21
C ILE A 48 -24.99 7.52 -11.16
N ARG A 49 -25.03 8.41 -12.15
CA ARG A 49 -23.92 8.58 -13.09
C ARG A 49 -22.60 8.92 -12.39
N TYR A 50 -22.64 9.85 -11.44
CA TYR A 50 -21.47 10.21 -10.64
C TYR A 50 -20.90 9.01 -9.89
N ARG A 51 -21.74 8.25 -9.18
CA ARG A 51 -21.30 7.04 -8.49
C ARG A 51 -20.71 5.99 -9.44
N LEU A 52 -21.33 5.76 -10.59
CA LEU A 52 -20.82 4.81 -11.57
C LEU A 52 -19.45 5.21 -12.11
N GLU A 53 -19.24 6.50 -12.36
CA GLU A 53 -17.93 7.00 -12.81
C GLU A 53 -16.89 6.95 -11.68
N GLN A 54 -17.28 7.15 -10.42
CA GLN A 54 -16.39 6.93 -9.27
C GLN A 54 -15.96 5.46 -9.16
N GLU A 55 -16.91 4.53 -9.28
CA GLU A 55 -16.62 3.09 -9.27
C GLU A 55 -15.72 2.69 -10.45
N SER A 56 -15.98 3.20 -11.66
CA SER A 56 -15.14 2.94 -12.83
C SER A 56 -13.73 3.53 -12.73
N ALA A 57 -13.59 4.66 -12.03
CA ALA A 57 -12.29 5.28 -11.77
C ALA A 57 -11.61 4.72 -10.50
N SER A 58 -12.28 3.78 -9.80
CA SER A 58 -11.85 3.19 -8.54
C SER A 58 -11.64 4.19 -7.39
N VAL A 59 -12.29 5.35 -7.41
CA VAL A 59 -12.11 6.40 -6.39
C VAL A 59 -13.31 6.54 -5.46
N GLU A 60 -13.03 7.05 -4.27
CA GLU A 60 -14.01 7.58 -3.33
C GLU A 60 -13.95 9.11 -3.29
N GLU A 61 -15.07 9.75 -3.01
CA GLU A 61 -15.08 11.18 -2.75
C GLU A 61 -14.38 11.46 -1.42
N ASN A 62 -13.47 12.42 -1.40
CA ASN A 62 -12.95 12.97 -0.15
C ASN A 62 -13.94 14.02 0.37
N PRO A 63 -14.65 13.79 1.49
CA PRO A 63 -15.61 14.76 2.01
C PRO A 63 -14.96 16.11 2.33
N ALA A 64 -13.69 16.10 2.76
CA ALA A 64 -12.96 17.32 3.06
C ALA A 64 -12.53 18.09 1.79
N GLY A 65 -12.25 17.38 0.69
CA GLY A 65 -11.84 17.97 -0.58
C GLY A 65 -13.02 18.42 -1.47
N ALA A 66 -14.17 17.76 -1.38
CA ALA A 66 -15.34 18.06 -2.19
C ALA A 66 -16.06 19.35 -1.79
N GLY A 67 -15.97 19.72 -0.49
CA GLY A 67 -16.62 20.92 0.05
C GLY A 67 -18.13 20.97 -0.24
N ASN A 68 -18.63 22.16 -0.54
CA ASN A 68 -20.06 22.39 -0.85
C ASN A 68 -20.39 22.31 -2.36
N SER A 69 -19.50 21.71 -3.18
CA SER A 69 -19.70 21.62 -4.63
C SER A 69 -20.96 20.81 -4.95
N VAL A 70 -21.72 21.17 -5.98
CA VAL A 70 -22.88 20.36 -6.42
C VAL A 70 -22.40 19.13 -7.19
N ILE A 71 -23.21 18.05 -7.21
CA ILE A 71 -22.84 16.77 -7.86
C ILE A 71 -22.41 16.95 -9.33
N ALA A 72 -23.00 17.92 -10.04
CA ALA A 72 -22.61 18.22 -11.42
C ALA A 72 -21.15 18.66 -11.56
N ASP A 73 -20.69 19.55 -10.67
CA ASP A 73 -19.32 20.04 -10.67
C ASP A 73 -18.35 18.94 -10.26
N ARG A 74 -18.74 18.11 -9.28
CA ARG A 74 -17.94 16.96 -8.84
C ARG A 74 -17.76 15.93 -9.95
N LEU A 75 -18.81 15.65 -10.70
CA LEU A 75 -18.75 14.79 -11.88
C LEU A 75 -17.83 15.37 -12.96
N ALA A 76 -17.91 16.69 -13.21
CA ALA A 76 -17.02 17.36 -14.17
C ALA A 76 -15.55 17.29 -13.72
N ASP A 77 -15.28 17.48 -12.42
CA ASP A 77 -13.93 17.37 -11.85
C ASP A 77 -13.37 15.95 -11.95
N LEU A 78 -14.21 14.93 -11.72
CA LEU A 78 -13.85 13.53 -11.87
C LEU A 78 -13.48 13.22 -13.33
N ARG A 79 -14.34 13.58 -14.28
CA ARG A 79 -14.08 13.38 -15.71
C ARG A 79 -12.80 14.07 -16.16
N ARG A 80 -12.58 15.31 -15.72
CA ARG A 80 -11.33 16.02 -16.00
C ARG A 80 -10.13 15.28 -15.44
N ARG A 81 -10.21 14.78 -14.19
CA ARG A 81 -9.13 13.96 -13.60
C ARG A 81 -8.84 12.73 -14.46
N GLU A 82 -9.87 12.04 -14.92
CA GLU A 82 -9.73 10.85 -15.75
C GLU A 82 -9.08 11.16 -17.10
N GLU A 83 -9.51 12.24 -17.74
CA GLU A 83 -8.92 12.75 -18.98
C GLU A 83 -7.46 13.18 -18.79
N ASP A 84 -7.15 13.93 -17.71
CA ASP A 84 -5.80 14.35 -17.35
C ASP A 84 -4.88 13.12 -17.19
N TRP A 85 -5.38 12.07 -16.52
CA TRP A 85 -4.61 10.85 -16.27
C TRP A 85 -4.35 10.07 -17.56
N LEU A 86 -5.36 9.90 -18.41
CA LEU A 86 -5.24 9.21 -19.71
C LEU A 86 -4.24 9.89 -20.64
N ASN A 87 -4.15 11.22 -20.58
CA ASN A 87 -3.27 12.02 -21.42
C ASN A 87 -1.95 12.41 -20.73
N PHE A 88 -1.66 11.88 -19.53
CA PHE A 88 -0.50 12.25 -18.71
C PHE A 88 -0.32 13.78 -18.59
N THR A 89 -1.42 14.52 -18.44
CA THR A 89 -1.44 15.98 -18.38
C THR A 89 -1.43 16.43 -16.91
N PRO A 90 -0.28 16.85 -16.35
CA PRO A 90 -0.23 17.29 -14.96
C PRO A 90 -1.00 18.61 -14.78
N ARG A 91 -1.76 18.71 -13.70
CA ARG A 91 -2.49 19.95 -13.35
C ARG A 91 -1.59 21.09 -12.92
N SER A 92 -0.42 20.75 -12.39
CA SER A 92 0.62 21.70 -12.01
C SER A 92 1.97 21.01 -12.13
N ARG A 93 3.00 21.75 -12.54
CA ARG A 93 4.38 21.28 -12.59
C ARG A 93 5.26 22.28 -11.88
N HIS A 94 6.06 21.79 -10.95
CA HIS A 94 7.00 22.58 -10.18
C HIS A 94 8.39 21.96 -10.28
N THR A 95 9.42 22.79 -10.32
CA THR A 95 10.82 22.35 -10.23
C THR A 95 11.36 22.89 -8.92
N LEU A 96 11.82 21.98 -8.06
CA LEU A 96 12.38 22.33 -6.75
C LEU A 96 13.89 22.11 -6.77
N LEU A 97 14.61 23.03 -6.13
CA LEU A 97 16.00 22.81 -5.80
C LEU A 97 16.07 21.93 -4.55
N ILE A 98 16.91 20.90 -4.59
CA ILE A 98 17.29 20.10 -3.43
C ILE A 98 18.60 20.70 -2.91
N ASP A 99 18.51 21.52 -1.87
CA ASP A 99 19.64 22.22 -1.25
C ASP A 99 20.19 21.49 -0.01
N PHE A 100 19.84 20.20 0.12
CA PHE A 100 20.21 19.33 1.23
C PHE A 100 20.70 17.97 0.72
N ALA A 101 21.42 17.24 1.56
CA ALA A 101 21.93 15.91 1.19
C ALA A 101 20.80 14.87 1.29
N THR A 102 20.71 13.96 0.33
CA THR A 102 19.71 12.87 0.33
C THR A 102 20.41 11.52 0.42
N THR A 103 19.80 10.55 1.09
CA THR A 103 20.42 9.22 1.34
C THR A 103 19.71 8.06 0.64
N GLY A 104 18.98 8.34 -0.44
CA GLY A 104 18.28 7.33 -1.24
C GLY A 104 17.02 6.74 -0.58
N VAL A 105 16.66 7.15 0.63
CA VAL A 105 15.38 6.83 1.27
C VAL A 105 14.35 7.86 0.83
N TYR A 106 13.23 7.42 0.27
CA TYR A 106 12.15 8.29 -0.19
C TYR A 106 10.86 7.49 -0.29
N ASP A 107 9.74 8.18 -0.31
CA ASP A 107 8.45 7.55 -0.55
C ASP A 107 7.45 8.53 -1.16
N LEU A 108 6.41 8.00 -1.79
CA LEU A 108 5.23 8.75 -2.23
C LEU A 108 4.01 8.17 -1.53
N ALA A 109 3.52 8.87 -0.53
CA ALA A 109 2.35 8.48 0.24
C ALA A 109 1.24 9.52 0.06
N SER A 110 0.11 9.10 -0.50
CA SER A 110 -1.04 9.99 -0.77
C SER A 110 -0.65 11.16 -1.68
N ASP A 111 -0.87 12.41 -1.25
CA ASP A 111 -0.43 13.63 -1.95
C ASP A 111 0.87 14.22 -1.36
N ILE A 112 1.75 13.39 -0.81
CA ILE A 112 2.99 13.82 -0.15
C ILE A 112 4.18 13.04 -0.72
N TYR A 113 5.18 13.77 -1.20
CA TYR A 113 6.49 13.21 -1.54
C TYR A 113 7.42 13.40 -0.34
N LEU A 114 8.05 12.32 0.10
CA LEU A 114 8.95 12.25 1.24
C LEU A 114 10.35 11.84 0.77
N VAL A 115 11.38 12.42 1.35
CA VAL A 115 12.78 12.10 1.06
C VAL A 115 13.64 12.27 2.31
N GLY A 116 14.58 11.35 2.50
CA GLY A 116 15.57 11.43 3.56
C GLY A 116 16.46 12.67 3.41
N ASP A 117 16.70 13.35 4.52
CA ASP A 117 17.62 14.47 4.65
C ASP A 117 18.78 14.03 5.53
N ALA A 118 20.02 14.29 5.07
CA ALA A 118 21.26 13.81 5.70
C ALA A 118 22.01 14.88 6.53
N PRO A 119 21.69 15.00 7.84
CA PRO A 119 22.52 15.74 8.78
C PRO A 119 23.68 14.98 9.48
N ASP A 120 23.84 13.64 9.35
CA ASP A 120 24.86 12.92 10.13
C ASP A 120 26.16 12.66 9.34
N PRO A 121 27.27 13.37 9.68
CA PRO A 121 28.56 13.19 9.01
C PRO A 121 29.23 11.85 9.32
N ASN A 122 28.80 11.12 10.35
CA ASN A 122 29.45 9.88 10.77
C ASN A 122 28.87 8.64 10.10
N THR A 123 27.56 8.65 9.78
CA THR A 123 26.86 7.45 9.29
C THR A 123 26.47 7.53 7.82
N SER A 124 26.49 8.72 7.21
CA SER A 124 25.91 8.97 5.88
C SER A 124 24.43 8.58 5.78
N LEU A 125 23.73 8.45 6.91
CA LEU A 125 22.31 8.14 6.98
C LEU A 125 21.50 9.42 7.22
N SER A 126 20.23 9.38 6.81
CA SER A 126 19.31 10.47 7.09
C SER A 126 19.04 10.55 8.59
N THR A 127 18.82 11.75 9.13
CA THR A 127 18.32 11.91 10.52
C THR A 127 17.00 12.67 10.58
N ALA A 128 16.51 13.10 9.42
CA ALA A 128 15.21 13.68 9.22
C ALA A 128 14.63 13.22 7.88
N ILE A 129 13.31 13.32 7.76
CA ILE A 129 12.58 13.16 6.50
C ILE A 129 12.06 14.53 6.11
N LYS A 130 12.45 15.02 4.93
CA LYS A 130 11.82 16.19 4.32
C LYS A 130 10.65 15.77 3.44
N TYR A 131 9.65 16.64 3.33
CA TYR A 131 8.48 16.35 2.52
C TYR A 131 7.88 17.60 1.88
N ILE A 132 7.12 17.38 0.81
CA ILE A 132 6.29 18.38 0.13
C ILE A 132 4.89 17.82 -0.12
N TYR A 133 3.91 18.72 -0.25
CA TYR A 133 2.60 18.36 -0.80
C TYR A 133 2.65 18.42 -2.33
N THR A 134 2.16 17.37 -2.99
CA THR A 134 2.10 17.24 -4.45
C THR A 134 0.73 17.61 -5.03
N SER A 135 -0.25 17.92 -4.16
CA SER A 135 -1.56 18.38 -4.58
C SER A 135 -1.46 19.71 -5.38
N PRO A 136 -2.31 19.90 -6.42
CA PRO A 136 -2.22 21.08 -7.27
C PRO A 136 -2.32 22.39 -6.49
N SER A 137 -1.34 23.26 -6.66
CA SER A 137 -1.25 24.57 -6.00
C SER A 137 -0.66 25.60 -6.96
N VAL A 138 -1.13 26.85 -6.82
CA VAL A 138 -0.58 28.02 -7.54
C VAL A 138 0.82 28.35 -7.02
N GLU A 139 1.02 28.21 -5.71
CA GLU A 139 2.31 28.45 -5.08
C GLU A 139 3.21 27.21 -5.20
N ALA A 140 4.52 27.46 -5.32
CA ALA A 140 5.51 26.40 -5.32
C ALA A 140 5.48 25.66 -3.98
N PRO A 141 5.55 24.32 -3.99
CA PRO A 141 5.58 23.54 -2.76
C PRO A 141 6.81 23.89 -1.92
N GLN A 142 6.61 23.94 -0.59
CA GLN A 142 7.66 24.22 0.37
C GLN A 142 8.11 22.93 1.06
N TRP A 143 9.41 22.80 1.27
CA TRP A 143 9.97 21.70 2.04
C TRP A 143 9.62 21.85 3.52
N HIS A 144 9.03 20.81 4.08
CA HIS A 144 8.83 20.62 5.51
C HIS A 144 9.76 19.51 6.01
N SER A 145 9.88 19.33 7.32
CA SER A 145 10.75 18.31 7.91
C SER A 145 10.13 17.66 9.14
N VAL A 146 10.40 16.36 9.31
CA VAL A 146 10.19 15.60 10.54
C VAL A 146 11.53 14.98 10.95
N THR A 147 12.03 15.32 12.13
CA THR A 147 13.35 14.89 12.60
C THR A 147 13.25 13.69 13.53
N ALA A 148 14.02 12.63 13.27
CA ALA A 148 14.19 11.50 14.19
C ALA A 148 15.22 11.79 15.29
N GLY A 149 16.23 12.61 14.96
CA GLY A 149 17.39 12.85 15.83
C GLY A 149 18.33 11.64 15.96
N LYS A 150 18.09 10.60 15.14
CA LYS A 150 18.88 9.37 15.05
C LYS A 150 19.06 9.00 13.57
N PRO A 151 20.12 8.27 13.19
CA PRO A 151 20.28 7.69 11.86
C PRO A 151 19.09 6.82 11.48
N ILE A 152 18.48 7.09 10.33
CA ILE A 152 17.29 6.43 9.76
C ILE A 152 17.76 5.51 8.63
N ILE A 153 17.35 4.25 8.68
CA ILE A 153 17.53 3.29 7.59
C ILE A 153 16.40 3.42 6.58
N ASP A 154 15.15 3.49 7.08
CA ASP A 154 13.94 3.55 6.27
C ASP A 154 12.75 4.09 7.09
N PHE A 155 11.60 4.32 6.46
CA PHE A 155 10.37 4.71 7.14
C PHE A 155 9.12 4.16 6.46
N GLY A 156 8.05 4.01 7.25
CA GLY A 156 6.71 3.68 6.77
C GLY A 156 5.71 4.75 7.20
N THR A 157 4.60 4.87 6.47
CA THR A 157 3.61 5.91 6.77
C THR A 157 2.18 5.36 6.81
N ALA A 158 1.35 5.96 7.67
CA ALA A 158 -0.11 5.81 7.68
C ALA A 158 -0.74 7.20 7.81
N LEU A 159 -0.44 8.07 6.84
CA LEU A 159 -0.74 9.51 6.93
C LEU A 159 -2.25 9.80 6.97
N GLU A 160 -3.01 9.14 6.11
CA GLU A 160 -4.46 9.35 6.00
C GLU A 160 -5.25 8.73 7.15
N GLU A 161 -4.82 7.57 7.65
CA GLU A 161 -5.52 6.84 8.71
C GLU A 161 -5.15 7.37 10.10
N HIS A 162 -3.86 7.66 10.33
CA HIS A 162 -3.33 7.90 11.66
C HIS A 162 -2.47 9.16 11.79
N ASP A 163 -2.05 9.81 10.70
CA ASP A 163 -1.04 10.88 10.74
C ASP A 163 0.23 10.39 11.46
N LEU A 164 0.62 9.17 11.10
CA LEU A 164 1.72 8.43 11.67
C LEU A 164 2.83 8.27 10.63
N ILE A 165 4.05 8.53 11.07
CA ILE A 165 5.28 8.12 10.40
C ILE A 165 6.08 7.26 11.38
N ALA A 166 6.45 6.06 10.94
CA ALA A 166 7.30 5.13 11.69
C ALA A 166 8.69 5.16 11.07
N MET A 167 9.69 5.67 11.80
CA MET A 167 11.07 5.78 11.32
C MET A 167 11.92 4.67 11.92
N VAL A 168 12.55 3.85 11.07
CA VAL A 168 13.43 2.75 11.50
C VAL A 168 14.84 3.29 11.63
N THR A 169 15.42 3.15 12.82
CA THR A 169 16.70 3.74 13.18
C THR A 169 17.79 2.70 13.41
N TYR A 170 19.04 3.08 13.20
CA TYR A 170 20.23 2.25 13.41
C TYR A 170 21.23 2.99 14.28
N THR A 171 21.34 2.61 15.55
CA THR A 171 22.18 3.33 16.52
C THR A 171 23.07 2.40 17.32
N PRO A 172 24.26 2.83 17.79
CA PRO A 172 25.09 2.01 18.66
C PRO A 172 24.34 1.59 19.93
N HIS A 173 24.41 0.30 20.27
CA HIS A 173 23.73 -0.24 21.45
C HIS A 173 24.32 0.33 22.76
N GLN A 174 23.45 0.65 23.71
CA GLN A 174 23.85 1.18 25.02
C GLN A 174 24.44 0.06 25.90
N GLY A 175 25.75 -0.11 25.83
CA GLY A 175 26.49 -1.06 26.68
C GLY A 175 27.28 -2.11 25.93
N ASN A 176 27.13 -2.19 24.60
CA ASN A 176 28.00 -3.01 23.76
C ASN A 176 28.31 -2.26 22.46
N PRO A 177 29.54 -1.74 22.28
CA PRO A 177 29.92 -0.98 21.09
C PRO A 177 30.02 -1.82 19.82
N HIS A 178 29.99 -3.17 19.94
CA HIS A 178 29.98 -4.08 18.81
C HIS A 178 28.56 -4.42 18.32
N LEU A 179 27.53 -3.92 19.00
CA LEU A 179 26.14 -4.11 18.62
C LEU A 179 25.52 -2.79 18.17
N MET A 180 24.65 -2.90 17.17
CA MET A 180 23.80 -1.85 16.67
C MET A 180 22.36 -2.21 16.98
N SER A 181 21.64 -1.26 17.55
CA SER A 181 20.24 -1.38 17.91
C SER A 181 19.35 -0.87 16.79
N ILE A 182 18.36 -1.68 16.43
CA ILE A 182 17.33 -1.36 15.46
C ILE A 182 16.04 -1.04 16.20
N ASP A 183 15.63 0.23 16.13
CA ASP A 183 14.41 0.71 16.78
C ASP A 183 13.46 1.38 15.77
N VAL A 184 12.16 1.30 16.03
CA VAL A 184 11.12 2.04 15.30
C VAL A 184 10.62 3.21 16.15
N LEU A 185 10.79 4.44 15.67
CA LEU A 185 10.24 5.65 16.27
C LEU A 185 8.86 5.96 15.68
N LEU A 186 7.84 6.04 16.53
CA LEU A 186 6.46 6.32 16.16
C LEU A 186 6.14 7.79 16.40
N LEU A 187 6.12 8.57 15.32
CA LEU A 187 5.90 10.01 15.38
C LEU A 187 4.58 10.42 14.73
N LYS A 188 3.93 11.44 15.29
CA LYS A 188 2.81 12.11 14.65
C LYS A 188 3.34 13.02 13.55
N PHE A 189 3.11 12.65 12.30
CA PHE A 189 3.69 13.27 11.10
C PHE A 189 3.49 14.79 11.06
N SER A 190 2.28 15.27 11.29
CA SER A 190 1.95 16.72 11.27
C SER A 190 2.65 17.56 12.35
N THR A 191 3.21 16.93 13.38
CA THR A 191 3.85 17.65 14.51
C THR A 191 5.32 17.28 14.74
N GLY A 192 5.75 16.12 14.22
CA GLY A 192 7.06 15.53 14.51
C GLY A 192 7.26 15.05 15.95
N HIS A 193 6.26 15.15 16.82
CA HIS A 193 6.31 14.66 18.20
C HIS A 193 5.93 13.17 18.29
N PRO A 194 6.27 12.48 19.39
CA PRO A 194 5.75 11.14 19.69
C PRO A 194 4.26 10.99 19.42
N HIS A 195 3.87 9.91 18.74
CA HIS A 195 2.48 9.72 18.36
C HIS A 195 1.59 9.52 19.61
N PRO A 196 0.51 10.29 19.78
CA PRO A 196 -0.27 10.30 21.04
C PRO A 196 -1.00 8.98 21.34
N LEU A 197 -1.23 8.15 20.32
CA LEU A 197 -1.84 6.83 20.48
C LEU A 197 -0.82 5.71 20.72
N ALA A 198 0.48 5.99 20.65
CA ALA A 198 1.52 5.03 20.94
C ALA A 198 1.88 5.10 22.43
N THR A 199 1.65 4.00 23.15
CA THR A 199 2.01 3.85 24.57
C THR A 199 3.54 3.85 24.73
N HIS A 200 4.22 3.24 23.76
CA HIS A 200 5.67 3.20 23.65
C HIS A 200 6.07 3.86 22.32
N PRO A 201 6.51 5.13 22.34
CA PRO A 201 6.90 5.85 21.12
C PRO A 201 8.11 5.25 20.39
N THR A 202 8.88 4.39 21.06
CA THR A 202 10.02 3.68 20.50
C THR A 202 9.80 2.19 20.70
N LEU A 203 9.83 1.42 19.61
CA LEU A 203 9.75 -0.03 19.63
C LEU A 203 11.14 -0.59 19.31
N HIS A 204 11.72 -1.32 20.26
CA HIS A 204 12.95 -2.06 19.99
C HIS A 204 12.63 -3.33 19.19
N ILE A 205 13.34 -3.53 18.08
CA ILE A 205 13.14 -4.68 17.19
C ILE A 205 14.16 -5.76 17.49
N GLN A 206 15.44 -5.44 17.34
CA GLN A 206 16.55 -6.32 17.65
C GLN A 206 17.88 -5.56 17.74
N ASP A 207 18.87 -6.20 18.37
CA ASP A 207 20.27 -5.80 18.31
C ASP A 207 21.02 -6.72 17.34
N VAL A 208 21.90 -6.16 16.52
CA VAL A 208 22.71 -6.89 15.55
C VAL A 208 24.18 -6.55 15.64
N SER A 209 25.05 -7.51 15.31
CA SER A 209 26.49 -7.26 15.25
C SER A 209 26.81 -6.22 14.18
N LEU A 210 27.78 -5.34 14.48
CA LEU A 210 28.31 -4.39 13.51
C LEU A 210 28.83 -5.09 12.24
N ASP A 211 29.38 -6.31 12.39
CA ASP A 211 29.93 -7.11 11.28
C ASP A 211 28.85 -7.56 10.28
N VAL A 212 27.61 -7.77 10.78
CA VAL A 212 26.45 -8.10 9.93
C VAL A 212 25.99 -6.87 9.14
N GLY A 213 26.21 -5.66 9.67
CA GLY A 213 25.83 -4.42 9.01
C GLY A 213 24.33 -4.11 9.09
N ARG A 214 23.85 -3.29 8.14
CA ARG A 214 22.48 -2.77 8.12
C ARG A 214 21.56 -3.65 7.26
N PRO A 215 20.32 -3.95 7.71
CA PRO A 215 19.34 -4.60 6.85
C PRO A 215 18.74 -3.62 5.84
N GLY A 216 18.20 -4.16 4.75
CA GLY A 216 17.10 -3.54 4.02
C GLY A 216 15.81 -3.69 4.83
N ILE A 217 14.96 -2.68 4.77
CA ILE A 217 13.71 -2.64 5.55
C ILE A 217 12.53 -2.65 4.57
N THR A 218 11.44 -3.27 4.99
CA THR A 218 10.11 -2.98 4.44
C THR A 218 9.16 -2.84 5.60
N ILE A 219 8.33 -1.81 5.58
CA ILE A 219 7.43 -1.48 6.68
C ILE A 219 6.07 -1.06 6.13
N GLU A 220 5.01 -1.69 6.63
CA GLU A 220 3.63 -1.31 6.32
C GLU A 220 2.83 -1.13 7.60
N ILE A 221 1.92 -0.15 7.59
CA ILE A 221 1.10 0.20 8.74
C ILE A 221 -0.35 0.24 8.31
N VAL A 222 -1.18 -0.63 8.91
CA VAL A 222 -2.59 -0.78 8.58
C VAL A 222 -3.42 -0.94 9.84
N GLY A 223 -4.25 0.04 10.15
CA GLY A 223 -4.95 0.11 11.44
C GLY A 223 -3.94 0.04 12.59
N GLN A 224 -4.14 -0.88 13.52
CA GLN A 224 -3.22 -1.09 14.65
C GLN A 224 -2.00 -1.95 14.31
N ASN A 225 -1.93 -2.53 13.10
CA ASN A 225 -0.85 -3.42 12.72
C ASN A 225 0.33 -2.62 12.17
N LEU A 226 1.52 -2.84 12.72
CA LEU A 226 2.78 -2.45 12.12
C LEU A 226 3.53 -3.74 11.78
N ALA A 227 3.74 -3.98 10.50
CA ALA A 227 4.53 -5.09 9.98
C ALA A 227 5.86 -4.55 9.48
N ILE A 228 6.98 -5.15 9.91
CA ILE A 228 8.33 -4.76 9.51
C ILE A 228 9.15 -6.00 9.16
N SER A 229 9.68 -6.03 7.94
CA SER A 229 10.63 -7.03 7.47
C SER A 229 12.05 -6.46 7.49
N LEU A 230 12.99 -7.26 7.96
CA LEU A 230 14.42 -6.97 7.98
C LEU A 230 15.10 -8.01 7.10
N VAL A 231 15.86 -7.55 6.10
CA VAL A 231 16.58 -8.45 5.17
C VAL A 231 18.04 -8.04 5.05
N TYR A 232 18.95 -8.98 5.26
CA TYR A 232 20.39 -8.76 5.20
C TYR A 232 20.98 -9.35 3.91
N TRP A 233 21.82 -8.56 3.25
CA TRP A 233 22.37 -8.91 1.94
C TRP A 233 23.64 -9.77 2.01
N ASN A 234 24.23 -9.95 3.20
CA ASN A 234 25.40 -10.80 3.42
C ASN A 234 25.00 -12.17 3.96
N ASP A 235 25.83 -13.17 3.71
CA ASP A 235 25.55 -14.55 4.11
C ASP A 235 25.40 -14.70 5.63
N GLU A 236 26.19 -13.95 6.42
CA GLU A 236 26.12 -13.96 7.89
C GLU A 236 24.79 -13.39 8.42
N GLY A 237 24.19 -12.43 7.72
CA GLY A 237 22.97 -11.78 8.14
C GLY A 237 21.70 -12.47 7.68
N ARG A 238 21.75 -13.35 6.66
CA ARG A 238 20.55 -14.01 6.11
C ARG A 238 19.79 -14.84 7.13
N GLU A 239 20.47 -15.38 8.15
CA GLU A 239 19.82 -16.09 9.26
C GLU A 239 19.01 -15.15 10.18
N LEU A 240 19.17 -13.83 10.03
CA LEU A 240 18.46 -12.79 10.77
C LEU A 240 17.31 -12.18 9.95
N ASP A 241 17.04 -12.71 8.75
CA ASP A 241 15.96 -12.24 7.88
C ASP A 241 14.61 -12.54 8.53
N THR A 242 13.96 -11.51 9.05
CA THR A 242 12.82 -11.67 9.95
C THR A 242 11.71 -10.67 9.67
N LEU A 243 10.47 -11.13 9.82
CA LEU A 243 9.26 -10.33 9.82
C LEU A 243 8.72 -10.23 11.25
N HIS A 244 8.57 -9.00 11.72
CA HIS A 244 7.96 -8.68 13.00
C HIS A 244 6.60 -8.01 12.79
N ILE A 245 5.63 -8.35 13.63
CA ILE A 245 4.31 -7.75 13.62
C ILE A 245 3.99 -7.23 15.02
N TYR A 246 3.73 -5.94 15.13
CA TYR A 246 3.39 -5.26 16.38
C TYR A 246 1.97 -4.69 16.34
N ASN A 247 1.37 -4.58 17.52
CA ASN A 247 0.37 -3.55 17.73
C ASN A 247 1.11 -2.25 18.07
N TRP A 248 1.14 -1.28 17.16
CA TRP A 248 1.95 -0.07 17.38
C TRP A 248 1.36 0.85 18.47
N ASN A 249 0.06 0.75 18.76
CA ASN A 249 -0.57 1.51 19.84
C ASN A 249 -0.09 1.04 21.21
N SER A 250 -0.02 -0.27 21.44
CA SER A 250 0.45 -0.83 22.71
C SER A 250 1.97 -1.02 22.76
N GLY A 251 2.61 -1.16 21.60
CA GLY A 251 4.01 -1.53 21.44
C GLY A 251 4.29 -3.02 21.67
N LEU A 252 3.25 -3.85 21.80
CA LEU A 252 3.41 -5.28 22.06
C LEU A 252 3.55 -6.06 20.74
N PRO A 253 4.48 -7.03 20.66
CA PRO A 253 4.55 -7.95 19.53
C PRO A 253 3.29 -8.81 19.48
N LYS A 254 2.74 -9.00 18.28
CA LYS A 254 1.57 -9.88 18.04
C LYS A 254 1.99 -11.34 17.89
N MET A 255 3.25 -11.60 17.57
CA MET A 255 3.82 -12.93 17.44
C MET A 255 5.35 -12.91 17.60
N ALA A 256 5.93 -14.11 17.72
CA ALA A 256 7.35 -14.30 17.48
C ALA A 256 7.72 -13.92 16.04
N PRO A 257 8.94 -13.43 15.78
CA PRO A 257 9.41 -13.14 14.43
C PRO A 257 9.26 -14.34 13.48
N ILE A 258 8.91 -14.09 12.23
CA ILE A 258 8.81 -15.10 11.16
C ILE A 258 10.04 -14.98 10.26
N ASP A 259 10.70 -16.09 9.94
CA ASP A 259 11.80 -16.10 8.98
C ASP A 259 11.28 -15.80 7.56
N VAL A 260 11.88 -14.83 6.87
CA VAL A 260 11.40 -14.37 5.55
C VAL A 260 12.37 -14.66 4.39
N ASN A 261 13.46 -15.40 4.63
CA ASN A 261 14.34 -16.00 3.61
C ASN A 261 14.62 -15.09 2.39
N ASN A 262 15.23 -13.92 2.61
CA ASN A 262 15.61 -12.95 1.58
C ASN A 262 14.43 -12.30 0.81
N THR A 263 13.24 -12.29 1.41
CA THR A 263 12.08 -11.61 0.84
C THR A 263 12.05 -10.13 1.23
N THR A 264 12.13 -9.26 0.22
CA THR A 264 12.07 -7.80 0.41
C THR A 264 10.73 -7.25 -0.05
N GLY A 265 9.72 -7.23 0.81
CA GLY A 265 8.41 -6.70 0.47
C GLY A 265 7.33 -7.31 1.32
N LEU A 266 6.30 -6.53 1.64
CA LEU A 266 5.09 -7.04 2.27
C LEU A 266 3.93 -6.10 1.92
N VAL A 267 2.71 -6.63 1.87
CA VAL A 267 1.53 -5.84 1.52
C VAL A 267 0.29 -6.39 2.23
N PHE A 268 -0.56 -5.50 2.71
CA PHE A 268 -1.85 -5.88 3.26
C PHE A 268 -2.90 -6.04 2.15
N LEU A 269 -3.60 -7.18 2.12
CA LEU A 269 -4.80 -7.38 1.28
C LEU A 269 -6.04 -6.82 1.95
N THR A 270 -6.15 -7.00 3.26
CA THR A 270 -7.20 -6.47 4.11
C THR A 270 -6.57 -5.93 5.39
N MET A 271 -7.36 -5.36 6.29
CA MET A 271 -6.86 -4.88 7.58
C MET A 271 -6.17 -5.95 8.43
N ASP A 272 -6.46 -7.22 8.15
CA ASP A 272 -6.05 -8.39 8.94
C ASP A 272 -5.42 -9.49 8.07
N THR A 273 -5.10 -9.23 6.81
CA THR A 273 -4.48 -10.22 5.92
C THR A 273 -3.24 -9.63 5.26
N LEU A 274 -2.10 -10.23 5.54
CA LEU A 274 -0.79 -9.85 5.03
C LEU A 274 -0.31 -10.85 3.99
N VAL A 275 0.27 -10.35 2.90
CA VAL A 275 0.96 -11.14 1.88
C VAL A 275 2.43 -10.82 1.94
N VAL A 276 3.22 -11.89 1.98
CA VAL A 276 4.69 -11.86 1.99
C VAL A 276 5.15 -12.72 0.81
N PRO A 277 5.88 -12.18 -0.16
CA PRO A 277 6.50 -13.02 -1.18
C PRO A 277 7.45 -14.04 -0.52
N ASN A 278 7.77 -15.12 -1.20
CA ASN A 278 8.70 -16.12 -0.68
C ASN A 278 9.61 -16.52 -1.84
N SER A 279 10.83 -15.97 -1.85
CA SER A 279 11.83 -16.25 -2.88
C SER A 279 12.32 -17.70 -2.84
N PHE A 280 12.27 -18.36 -1.69
CA PHE A 280 12.75 -19.74 -1.57
C PHE A 280 11.79 -20.73 -2.24
N GLU A 281 10.50 -20.64 -1.93
CA GLU A 281 9.46 -21.52 -2.49
C GLU A 281 8.88 -21.02 -3.82
N GLY A 282 9.17 -19.76 -4.20
CA GLY A 282 8.52 -19.12 -5.33
C GLY A 282 7.01 -19.01 -5.12
N SER A 283 6.59 -18.47 -3.97
CA SER A 283 5.17 -18.33 -3.60
C SER A 283 4.84 -16.93 -3.07
N LEU A 284 3.54 -16.64 -2.96
CA LEU A 284 3.01 -15.57 -2.15
C LEU A 284 2.36 -16.20 -0.91
N ASP A 285 2.99 -16.00 0.25
CA ASP A 285 2.55 -16.55 1.52
C ASP A 285 1.59 -15.57 2.20
N VAL A 286 0.45 -16.09 2.65
CA VAL A 286 -0.64 -15.30 3.21
C VAL A 286 -0.79 -15.59 4.68
N TYR A 287 -0.79 -14.54 5.48
CA TYR A 287 -0.95 -14.59 6.93
C TYR A 287 -2.21 -13.85 7.33
N HIS A 288 -2.99 -14.45 8.23
CA HIS A 288 -4.05 -13.75 8.95
C HIS A 288 -3.46 -13.14 10.22
N ILE A 289 -3.68 -11.86 10.44
CA ILE A 289 -3.24 -11.10 11.60
C ILE A 289 -4.48 -10.74 12.43
N PRO A 290 -4.76 -11.44 13.53
CA PRO A 290 -5.94 -11.19 14.34
C PRO A 290 -5.97 -9.76 14.89
N THR A 291 -7.20 -9.27 15.05
CA THR A 291 -7.44 -8.00 15.75
C THR A 291 -6.98 -8.14 17.20
N SER A 292 -6.48 -7.06 17.79
CA SER A 292 -5.98 -7.11 19.16
C SER A 292 -7.07 -7.42 20.20
N GLU A 293 -8.33 -7.16 19.88
CA GLU A 293 -9.49 -7.53 20.70
C GLU A 293 -9.75 -9.05 20.72
N SER A 294 -9.41 -9.74 19.63
CA SER A 294 -9.68 -11.19 19.49
C SER A 294 -8.69 -12.08 20.23
N GLY A 295 -7.55 -11.52 20.68
CA GLY A 295 -6.55 -12.24 21.48
C GLY A 295 -5.86 -13.41 20.77
N GLY A 296 -5.99 -13.53 19.44
CA GLY A 296 -5.35 -14.58 18.65
C GLY A 296 -3.88 -14.25 18.30
N LEU A 297 -3.14 -15.29 17.88
CA LEU A 297 -1.85 -15.12 17.22
C LEU A 297 -2.03 -15.09 15.69
N PRO A 298 -1.23 -14.30 14.96
CA PRO A 298 -1.14 -14.42 13.51
C PRO A 298 -0.90 -15.87 13.09
N ARG A 299 -1.53 -16.26 11.98
CA ARG A 299 -1.48 -17.62 11.46
C ARG A 299 -1.24 -17.61 9.96
N PHE A 300 -0.43 -18.55 9.50
CA PHE A 300 -0.35 -18.87 8.09
C PHE A 300 -1.70 -19.36 7.58
N LEU A 301 -2.11 -18.89 6.40
CA LEU A 301 -3.35 -19.28 5.73
C LEU A 301 -3.09 -20.14 4.50
N HIS A 302 -2.20 -19.70 3.62
CA HIS A 302 -1.99 -20.30 2.30
C HIS A 302 -0.71 -19.82 1.64
N SER A 303 -0.14 -20.65 0.77
CA SER A 303 0.87 -20.25 -0.22
C SER A 303 0.30 -20.28 -1.63
N PHE A 304 0.49 -19.20 -2.38
CA PHE A 304 0.11 -19.11 -3.79
C PHE A 304 1.35 -19.23 -4.67
N TYR A 305 1.59 -20.42 -5.22
CA TYR A 305 2.82 -20.71 -5.96
C TYR A 305 2.85 -20.03 -7.33
N LEU A 306 3.99 -19.47 -7.68
CA LEU A 306 4.31 -18.94 -9.01
C LEU A 306 4.47 -20.07 -10.04
N PRO A 307 4.58 -19.73 -11.35
CA PRO A 307 5.00 -20.71 -12.35
C PRO A 307 6.35 -21.33 -11.98
N LEU A 308 6.50 -22.62 -12.25
CA LEU A 308 7.79 -23.30 -12.07
C LEU A 308 8.85 -22.66 -12.95
N LEU A 309 10.00 -22.37 -12.36
CA LEU A 309 11.18 -21.92 -13.10
C LEU A 309 11.77 -23.07 -13.93
N THR A 310 12.49 -22.73 -14.98
CA THR A 310 13.32 -23.68 -15.71
C THR A 310 14.35 -24.30 -14.76
N PRO A 311 14.74 -25.58 -14.94
CA PRO A 311 15.85 -26.15 -14.17
C PRO A 311 17.07 -25.23 -14.14
N ASP A 312 17.80 -25.26 -13.02
CA ASP A 312 18.99 -24.44 -12.75
C ASP A 312 18.74 -22.92 -12.59
N HIS A 313 17.47 -22.50 -12.52
CA HIS A 313 17.09 -21.12 -12.22
C HIS A 313 16.54 -20.99 -10.80
N THR A 314 16.86 -19.89 -10.12
CA THR A 314 16.39 -19.58 -8.77
C THR A 314 15.96 -18.12 -8.66
N LEU A 315 15.05 -17.82 -7.73
CA LEU A 315 14.70 -16.43 -7.40
C LEU A 315 15.82 -15.83 -6.56
N ILE A 316 16.43 -14.76 -7.05
CA ILE A 316 17.48 -14.01 -6.34
C ILE A 316 16.85 -12.99 -5.40
N SER A 317 15.83 -12.27 -5.88
CA SER A 317 15.11 -11.28 -5.10
C SER A 317 13.62 -11.36 -5.43
N PHE A 318 12.77 -11.15 -4.44
CA PHE A 318 11.32 -11.13 -4.64
C PHE A 318 10.70 -10.07 -3.76
N ARG A 319 10.00 -9.15 -4.40
CA ARG A 319 9.50 -7.92 -3.80
C ARG A 319 8.06 -7.63 -4.19
N CYS A 320 7.40 -6.85 -3.34
CA CYS A 320 6.07 -6.35 -3.63
C CYS A 320 5.83 -4.95 -3.06
N ARG A 321 4.83 -4.27 -3.62
CA ARG A 321 4.30 -3.02 -3.12
C ARG A 321 2.83 -2.89 -3.53
N GLY A 322 1.99 -2.32 -2.67
CA GLY A 322 0.60 -2.04 -3.05
C GLY A 322 0.03 -0.87 -2.26
N GLU A 323 -0.26 0.22 -2.97
CA GLU A 323 -0.82 1.45 -2.39
C GLU A 323 -2.13 1.84 -3.10
N PRO A 324 -3.07 2.54 -2.43
CA PRO A 324 -3.07 2.80 -1.00
C PRO A 324 -3.28 1.50 -0.20
N ASN A 325 -2.74 1.43 1.01
CA ASN A 325 -3.07 0.35 1.94
C ASN A 325 -4.56 0.29 2.32
N PRO A 326 -5.09 -0.88 2.76
CA PRO A 326 -6.38 -0.96 3.43
C PRO A 326 -6.46 0.02 4.61
N ARG A 327 -7.62 0.62 4.84
CA ARG A 327 -7.83 1.64 5.88
C ARG A 327 -9.02 1.27 6.75
N ALA A 328 -8.90 1.44 8.07
CA ALA A 328 -10.03 1.36 8.98
C ALA A 328 -10.45 2.78 9.44
N GLY A 329 -11.74 3.08 9.28
CA GLY A 329 -12.34 4.25 9.89
C GLY A 329 -12.24 5.55 9.08
N ARG A 330 -12.07 6.68 9.78
CA ARG A 330 -12.20 8.02 9.20
C ARG A 330 -10.90 8.46 8.54
N ILE A 331 -10.98 8.73 7.25
CA ILE A 331 -9.89 9.31 6.48
C ILE A 331 -9.68 10.76 6.93
N ARG A 332 -8.42 11.12 7.20
CA ARG A 332 -8.06 12.52 7.42
C ARG A 332 -8.28 13.37 6.17
N PRO A 333 -8.48 14.68 6.34
CA PRO A 333 -8.54 15.61 5.22
C PRO A 333 -7.26 15.56 4.36
N SER A 334 -7.31 14.87 3.22
CA SER A 334 -6.37 15.12 2.11
C SER A 334 -6.79 16.39 1.37
N ARG A 335 -5.85 17.03 0.67
CA ARG A 335 -6.14 18.16 -0.23
C ARG A 335 -6.77 17.70 -1.55
N THR A 336 -6.75 16.40 -1.84
CA THR A 336 -7.31 15.83 -3.06
C THR A 336 -8.84 15.68 -2.97
N LYS A 337 -9.56 15.88 -4.08
CA LYS A 337 -11.02 15.71 -4.12
C LYS A 337 -11.46 14.25 -4.15
N PHE A 338 -10.61 13.37 -4.67
CA PHE A 338 -10.90 11.97 -4.90
C PHE A 338 -9.77 11.13 -4.34
N LEU A 339 -10.10 10.18 -3.47
CA LEU A 339 -9.17 9.26 -2.86
C LEU A 339 -9.20 7.94 -3.63
N PRO A 340 -8.05 7.30 -3.88
CA PRO A 340 -8.06 5.96 -4.44
C PRO A 340 -8.72 4.98 -3.45
N ARG A 341 -9.47 4.01 -3.97
CA ARG A 341 -10.03 2.92 -3.17
C ARG A 341 -8.98 1.84 -2.92
N PRO A 342 -8.71 1.48 -1.65
CA PRO A 342 -7.75 0.45 -1.33
C PRO A 342 -8.16 -0.93 -1.81
N ASP A 343 -9.45 -1.28 -1.74
CA ASP A 343 -9.91 -2.63 -2.09
C ASP A 343 -9.68 -2.96 -3.57
N THR A 344 -9.67 -1.96 -4.45
CA THR A 344 -9.39 -2.11 -5.89
C THR A 344 -7.98 -1.68 -6.29
N ALA A 345 -7.06 -1.53 -5.33
CA ALA A 345 -5.67 -1.19 -5.63
C ALA A 345 -4.96 -2.34 -6.36
N LEU A 346 -4.01 -1.99 -7.23
CA LEU A 346 -3.07 -2.95 -7.79
C LEU A 346 -1.92 -3.18 -6.83
N ILE A 347 -1.51 -4.44 -6.74
CA ILE A 347 -0.31 -4.85 -6.04
C ILE A 347 0.71 -5.23 -7.09
N LEU A 348 1.84 -4.55 -7.07
CA LEU A 348 2.98 -4.81 -7.93
C LEU A 348 3.89 -5.84 -7.28
N PHE A 349 4.27 -6.85 -8.05
CA PHE A 349 5.28 -7.83 -7.68
C PHE A 349 6.42 -7.77 -8.68
N THR A 350 7.65 -7.72 -8.18
CA THR A 350 8.87 -7.71 -8.98
C THR A 350 9.85 -8.71 -8.41
N PHE A 351 10.50 -9.47 -9.26
CA PHE A 351 11.48 -10.44 -8.84
C PHE A 351 12.57 -10.62 -9.89
N GLU A 352 13.72 -11.10 -9.44
CA GLU A 352 14.87 -11.42 -10.29
C GLU A 352 15.10 -12.93 -10.28
N VAL A 353 15.30 -13.50 -11.46
CA VAL A 353 15.65 -14.90 -11.64
C VAL A 353 17.10 -14.98 -12.07
N GLY A 354 17.90 -15.73 -11.32
CA GLY A 354 19.28 -16.06 -11.67
C GLY A 354 19.39 -17.42 -12.31
N SER A 355 20.40 -17.61 -13.15
CA SER A 355 20.81 -18.91 -13.67
C SER A 355 22.26 -19.23 -13.31
N SER A 356 22.66 -20.50 -13.49
CA SER A 356 24.05 -20.94 -13.33
C SER A 356 25.05 -20.30 -14.32
N ALA A 357 24.56 -19.62 -15.36
CA ALA A 357 25.38 -18.92 -16.34
C ALA A 357 25.63 -17.43 -15.98
N ASP A 358 25.34 -17.04 -14.74
CA ASP A 358 25.39 -15.65 -14.24
C ASP A 358 24.45 -14.67 -14.99
N GLU A 359 23.45 -15.19 -15.71
CA GLU A 359 22.38 -14.37 -16.30
C GLU A 359 21.31 -14.08 -15.25
N VAL A 360 20.95 -12.80 -15.11
CA VAL A 360 19.87 -12.33 -14.23
C VAL A 360 18.79 -11.66 -15.07
N THR A 361 17.56 -12.18 -14.98
CA THR A 361 16.38 -11.61 -15.65
C THR A 361 15.40 -11.03 -14.63
N ALA A 362 14.96 -9.80 -14.87
CA ALA A 362 13.92 -9.17 -14.07
C ALA A 362 12.54 -9.54 -14.61
N HIS A 363 11.60 -9.76 -13.70
CA HIS A 363 10.21 -10.07 -14.01
C HIS A 363 9.26 -9.23 -13.17
N MET A 364 8.10 -8.93 -13.75
CA MET A 364 7.08 -8.10 -13.12
C MET A 364 5.69 -8.64 -13.43
N PHE A 365 4.84 -8.68 -12.41
CA PHE A 365 3.41 -8.83 -12.59
C PHE A 365 2.64 -7.96 -11.61
N VAL A 366 1.40 -7.63 -11.97
CA VAL A 366 0.47 -6.97 -11.05
C VAL A 366 -0.71 -7.87 -10.75
N VAL A 367 -1.30 -7.62 -9.60
CA VAL A 367 -2.49 -8.31 -9.10
C VAL A 367 -3.52 -7.28 -8.67
N ASP A 368 -4.78 -7.48 -9.04
CA ASP A 368 -5.89 -6.70 -8.47
C ASP A 368 -6.19 -7.20 -7.05
N ARG A 369 -6.11 -6.32 -6.06
CA ARG A 369 -6.27 -6.69 -4.64
C ARG A 369 -7.64 -7.31 -4.36
N ALA A 370 -8.73 -6.81 -4.95
CA ALA A 370 -10.07 -7.35 -4.74
C ALA A 370 -10.17 -8.76 -5.34
N VAL A 371 -9.65 -8.95 -6.56
CA VAL A 371 -9.64 -10.27 -7.22
C VAL A 371 -8.80 -11.27 -6.43
N PHE A 372 -7.65 -10.87 -5.91
CA PHE A 372 -6.80 -11.77 -5.12
C PHE A 372 -7.40 -12.09 -3.75
N THR A 373 -8.02 -11.10 -3.11
CA THR A 373 -8.78 -11.31 -1.87
C THR A 373 -9.95 -12.28 -2.10
N HIS A 374 -10.64 -12.17 -3.24
CA HIS A 374 -11.68 -13.13 -3.61
C HIS A 374 -11.11 -14.53 -3.86
N ALA A 375 -9.98 -14.64 -4.57
CA ALA A 375 -9.31 -15.92 -4.79
C ALA A 375 -8.97 -16.60 -3.46
N LEU A 376 -8.40 -15.87 -2.51
CA LEU A 376 -8.14 -16.36 -1.15
C LEU A 376 -9.41 -16.83 -0.43
N ALA A 377 -10.52 -16.10 -0.57
CA ALA A 377 -11.78 -16.45 0.09
C ALA A 377 -12.40 -17.76 -0.43
N VAL A 378 -12.15 -18.12 -1.69
CA VAL A 378 -12.66 -19.35 -2.32
C VAL A 378 -11.67 -20.52 -2.25
N CYS A 379 -10.43 -20.29 -1.79
CA CYS A 379 -9.45 -21.36 -1.61
C CYS A 379 -9.91 -22.38 -0.56
N ASN A 380 -9.67 -23.65 -0.86
CA ASN A 380 -9.93 -24.72 0.10
C ASN A 380 -8.92 -24.66 1.25
N ARG A 381 -9.39 -24.33 2.46
CA ARG A 381 -8.55 -24.18 3.66
C ARG A 381 -7.81 -25.45 4.07
N ASP A 382 -8.21 -26.61 3.56
CA ASP A 382 -7.56 -27.89 3.85
C ASP A 382 -6.29 -28.15 3.02
N ILE A 383 -6.07 -27.36 1.96
CA ILE A 383 -4.89 -27.47 1.10
C ILE A 383 -3.91 -26.37 1.51
N PRO A 384 -2.64 -26.65 1.81
CA PRO A 384 -1.72 -25.61 2.29
C PRO A 384 -1.28 -24.62 1.21
N GLY A 385 -1.43 -24.95 -0.07
CA GLY A 385 -1.11 -24.03 -1.15
C GLY A 385 -1.83 -24.28 -2.47
N VAL A 386 -1.91 -23.23 -3.27
CA VAL A 386 -2.61 -23.21 -4.57
C VAL A 386 -1.57 -23.02 -5.68
N GLY A 387 -1.54 -23.97 -6.62
CA GLY A 387 -0.65 -23.88 -7.78
C GLY A 387 -1.07 -22.78 -8.76
N TRP A 388 -0.09 -22.18 -9.46
CA TRP A 388 -0.28 -21.07 -10.39
C TRP A 388 -1.49 -21.22 -11.33
N ALA A 389 -1.67 -22.39 -11.95
CA ALA A 389 -2.74 -22.62 -12.92
C ALA A 389 -4.15 -22.38 -12.35
N ALA A 390 -4.34 -22.52 -11.04
CA ALA A 390 -5.63 -22.33 -10.37
C ALA A 390 -5.87 -20.88 -9.95
N TRP A 391 -4.86 -20.15 -9.48
CA TRP A 391 -5.04 -18.79 -8.95
C TRP A 391 -4.51 -17.67 -9.86
N GLY A 392 -3.40 -17.91 -10.56
CA GLY A 392 -2.62 -16.88 -11.24
C GLY A 392 -3.28 -16.26 -12.48
N PRO A 393 -3.65 -17.05 -13.51
CA PRO A 393 -4.27 -16.52 -14.74
C PRO A 393 -5.48 -15.59 -14.54
N PRO A 394 -6.42 -15.85 -13.60
CA PRO A 394 -7.55 -14.95 -13.40
C PRO A 394 -7.20 -13.64 -12.69
N CYS A 395 -6.16 -13.61 -11.85
CA CYS A 395 -5.87 -12.45 -11.00
C CYS A 395 -4.61 -11.66 -11.38
N THR A 396 -3.76 -12.18 -12.28
CA THR A 396 -2.47 -11.56 -12.60
C THR A 396 -2.39 -11.00 -14.01
N ARG A 397 -1.53 -10.00 -14.19
CA ARG A 397 -1.08 -9.51 -15.50
C ARG A 397 0.44 -9.35 -15.48
N TRP A 398 1.12 -9.99 -16.42
CA TRP A 398 2.57 -9.96 -16.54
C TRP A 398 3.01 -8.85 -17.49
N PHE A 399 4.18 -8.28 -17.18
CA PHE A 399 4.82 -7.26 -17.99
C PHE A 399 6.29 -7.60 -18.23
N ASP A 400 6.83 -7.03 -19.29
CA ASP A 400 8.27 -7.01 -19.50
C ASP A 400 8.89 -5.99 -18.53
N ALA A 401 9.63 -6.49 -17.55
CA ALA A 401 10.30 -5.67 -16.55
C ALA A 401 11.55 -4.95 -17.08
N ALA A 402 11.98 -5.21 -18.32
CA ALA A 402 12.96 -4.36 -18.99
C ALA A 402 12.27 -3.17 -19.68
N ALA A 403 11.03 -3.37 -20.16
CA ALA A 403 10.23 -2.31 -20.77
C ALA A 403 9.64 -1.33 -19.74
N LEU A 404 9.37 -1.80 -18.53
CA LEU A 404 8.98 -1.00 -17.39
C LEU A 404 10.18 -0.87 -16.47
N SER A 405 10.55 0.33 -16.03
CA SER A 405 11.70 0.44 -15.11
C SER A 405 11.46 -0.39 -13.84
N PRO A 406 12.34 -1.35 -13.52
CA PRO A 406 12.20 -2.18 -12.33
C PRO A 406 12.48 -1.39 -11.04
N HIS A 407 13.01 -0.17 -11.18
CA HIS A 407 13.27 0.71 -10.05
C HIS A 407 11.97 1.37 -9.57
N TYR A 408 11.74 1.25 -8.26
CA TYR A 408 10.57 1.79 -7.56
C TYR A 408 10.33 3.29 -7.77
N ILE A 409 11.37 4.07 -8.08
CA ILE A 409 11.27 5.52 -8.34
C ILE A 409 10.35 5.83 -9.51
N THR A 410 10.36 4.98 -10.53
CA THR A 410 9.76 5.23 -11.84
C THR A 410 8.51 4.41 -12.12
N THR A 411 8.15 3.51 -11.20
CA THR A 411 6.97 2.67 -11.33
C THR A 411 6.11 2.83 -10.08
N THR A 412 4.96 3.47 -10.25
CA THR A 412 3.95 3.61 -9.19
C THR A 412 2.74 2.74 -9.52
N CYS A 413 2.29 1.98 -8.53
CA CYS A 413 1.05 1.23 -8.62
C CYS A 413 0.06 1.80 -7.59
N GLY A 414 -1.02 2.36 -8.12
CA GLY A 414 -2.22 2.68 -7.38
C GLY A 414 -3.34 1.76 -7.84
N MET A 415 -4.44 2.36 -8.27
CA MET A 415 -5.49 1.68 -9.06
C MET A 415 -5.07 1.43 -10.51
N ARG A 416 -3.91 1.96 -10.90
CA ARG A 416 -3.35 1.92 -12.25
C ARG A 416 -1.85 1.75 -12.15
N LEU A 417 -1.28 1.14 -13.17
CA LEU A 417 0.15 1.04 -13.38
C LEU A 417 0.56 2.11 -14.38
N ALA A 418 1.53 2.94 -14.00
CA ALA A 418 2.20 3.87 -14.90
C ALA A 418 3.70 3.77 -14.69
N SER A 419 4.46 3.87 -15.78
CA SER A 419 5.91 3.94 -15.76
C SER A 419 6.37 5.08 -16.64
N ILE A 420 7.40 5.79 -16.19
CA ILE A 420 8.10 6.79 -16.99
C ILE A 420 9.40 6.14 -17.43
N ALA A 421 9.64 6.10 -18.74
CA ALA A 421 10.91 5.60 -19.27
C ALA A 421 12.07 6.44 -18.71
N HIS A 422 13.14 5.76 -18.31
CA HIS A 422 14.41 6.45 -18.09
C HIS A 422 14.98 6.80 -19.47
N ASP A 423 15.17 8.10 -19.73
CA ASP A 423 16.00 8.58 -20.84
C ASP A 423 17.49 8.34 -20.54
#